data_AF-A0A173U2W6-F1
#
_entry.id   AF-A0A173U2W6-F1
#
_cell.length_a   1.000
_cell.length_b   1.000
_cell.length_c   1.000
_cell.angle_alpha   90.00
_cell.angle_beta   90.00
_cell.angle_gamma   90.00
#
_symmetry.space_group_name_H-M   'P 1'
#
loop_
_entity.id
_entity.type
_entity.pdbx_description
1 polymer ?
#
loop_
_entity_poly.entity_id
_entity_poly.type
_entity_poly.pdbx_seq_one_letter_code
_entity_poly.pdbx_strand_id
1 'polypeptide(L)'
;MTDTKQEKNVLVIGNGFDLYHCLPTRYIDFINVVNRLLELADEQRLQRCSYINYMFGTGSPLYSDEHIKKCYQIHSNSMRNVELKQERIERLVEISKENVWIKYFLKMCTRNIGWIDFEKEMAQVINAIINYFDCVSRDEKNFLQKGIHIDENVLSRSDIDILMRVPFYEELEEKLKVKDEYYVKDIEGNKILKIDESKIIYKLEQDLENLSEALCIYLEQFVQSIAINKSSNNPLFYNIDEVINFNYTDTYSRLYSKDTKVFYVHGSMNEIENGIVLGINADQKDQQSNMDLRFVRFKKYYQRIQKGNSFRLNKMLNKESVNHLHIVGHSLDITDKDILTGLIMFENTVTTIYYHSNDAKNEQIAKLILLFGKDKFEELLNDEKIEFQRLCEFEVNNPKDTEIEEYKLYEEDYFEYKLQHDCRIIEEDRFSGTILCGNELVNIGVREEGGLGYAEMEIVDYFLWRIEFFNHSGKYKGVVAVDEIFNDDRYGSVGVKIKYLLPKGVEQDISEAELKQLLDTEFKCNPMFVYEVSFEELGNV
;
A
#
# COMPACT_ATOMS: atom_id res chain seq x y z
N MET A 1 -19.50 -14.41 -52.65
CA MET A 1 -18.77 -14.87 -51.46
C MET A 1 -18.47 -13.63 -50.66
N THR A 2 -19.16 -13.43 -49.55
CA THR A 2 -18.89 -12.33 -48.62
C THR A 2 -17.59 -12.67 -47.90
N ASP A 3 -16.51 -11.94 -48.20
CA ASP A 3 -15.28 -11.95 -47.40
C ASP A 3 -15.61 -11.33 -46.03
N THR A 4 -16.23 -12.11 -45.14
CA THR A 4 -16.27 -11.79 -43.72
C THR A 4 -14.84 -11.93 -43.20
N LYS A 5 -14.13 -10.81 -43.12
CA LYS A 5 -12.87 -10.73 -42.38
C LYS A 5 -13.10 -11.30 -40.98
N GLN A 6 -12.14 -12.07 -40.48
CA GLN A 6 -12.17 -12.54 -39.10
C GLN A 6 -12.20 -11.35 -38.13
N GLU A 7 -12.98 -11.44 -37.07
CA GLU A 7 -13.00 -10.43 -36.00
C GLU A 7 -12.02 -10.83 -34.90
N LYS A 8 -11.39 -9.84 -34.26
CA LYS A 8 -10.46 -10.03 -33.14
C LYS A 8 -10.74 -9.01 -32.05
N ASN A 9 -11.01 -9.47 -30.84
CA ASN A 9 -11.28 -8.64 -29.66
C ASN A 9 -10.02 -8.50 -28.82
N VAL A 10 -9.51 -7.28 -28.69
CA VAL A 10 -8.30 -6.96 -27.92
C VAL A 10 -8.66 -6.02 -26.79
N LEU A 11 -8.39 -6.42 -25.55
CA LEU A 11 -8.64 -5.61 -24.37
C LEU A 11 -7.36 -4.88 -23.95
N VAL A 12 -7.42 -3.56 -23.86
CA VAL A 12 -6.37 -2.71 -23.29
C VAL A 12 -6.80 -2.30 -21.88
N ILE A 13 -5.99 -2.65 -20.89
CA ILE A 13 -6.23 -2.30 -19.49
C ILE A 13 -5.08 -1.51 -18.88
N GLY A 14 -5.41 -0.61 -17.94
CA GLY A 14 -4.45 0.09 -17.08
C GLY A 14 -4.89 0.04 -15.62
N ASN A 15 -4.28 0.86 -14.75
CA ASN A 15 -4.55 0.83 -13.31
C ASN A 15 -6.03 1.02 -12.93
N GLY A 16 -6.77 1.80 -13.71
CA GLY A 16 -8.22 1.99 -13.52
C GLY A 16 -9.02 0.68 -13.66
N PHE A 17 -8.47 -0.37 -14.27
CA PHE A 17 -9.08 -1.70 -14.28
C PHE A 17 -9.03 -2.33 -12.90
N ASP A 18 -7.93 -2.20 -12.16
CA ASP A 18 -7.85 -2.69 -10.78
C ASP A 18 -8.73 -1.85 -9.84
N LEU A 19 -8.79 -0.53 -10.07
CA LEU A 19 -9.68 0.36 -9.33
C LEU A 19 -11.16 0.04 -9.60
N TYR A 20 -11.51 -0.34 -10.83
CA TYR A 20 -12.85 -0.84 -11.17
C TYR A 20 -13.21 -2.08 -10.34
N HIS A 21 -12.26 -2.98 -10.09
CA HIS A 21 -12.42 -4.14 -9.20
C HIS A 21 -12.21 -3.80 -7.71
N CYS A 22 -12.12 -2.50 -7.37
CA CYS A 22 -11.97 -1.99 -6.02
C CYS A 22 -10.74 -2.55 -5.29
N LEU A 23 -9.59 -2.60 -5.98
CA LEU A 23 -8.30 -2.99 -5.40
C LEU A 23 -7.47 -1.76 -4.99
N PRO A 24 -6.65 -1.83 -3.92
CA PRO A 24 -5.84 -0.72 -3.44
C PRO A 24 -4.56 -0.62 -4.29
N THR A 25 -4.65 0.05 -5.43
CA THR A 25 -3.60 0.08 -6.46
C THR A 25 -3.20 1.50 -6.87
N ARG A 26 -3.69 2.51 -6.16
CA ARG A 26 -3.23 3.89 -6.35
C ARG A 26 -1.83 4.01 -5.74
N TYR A 27 -0.99 4.86 -6.31
CA TYR A 27 0.33 5.14 -5.71
C TYR A 27 0.22 5.68 -4.29
N ILE A 28 -0.84 6.41 -3.96
CA ILE A 28 -1.08 6.86 -2.58
C ILE A 28 -1.36 5.68 -1.63
N ASP A 29 -1.99 4.60 -2.11
CA ASP A 29 -2.24 3.40 -1.30
C ASP A 29 -0.90 2.75 -0.91
N PHE A 30 0.02 2.61 -1.86
CA PHE A 30 1.38 2.12 -1.63
C PHE A 30 2.14 3.00 -0.63
N ILE A 31 2.16 4.32 -0.84
CA ILE A 31 2.91 5.25 0.03
C ILE A 31 2.35 5.24 1.45
N ASN A 32 1.02 5.21 1.61
CA ASN A 32 0.40 5.16 2.93
C ASN A 32 0.73 3.87 3.70
N VAL A 33 0.75 2.72 3.00
CA VAL A 33 1.20 1.45 3.60
C VAL A 33 2.68 1.53 3.98
N VAL A 34 3.55 2.02 3.10
CA VAL A 34 4.97 2.18 3.41
C VAL A 34 5.19 3.11 4.61
N ASN A 35 4.50 4.25 4.67
CA ASN A 35 4.58 5.17 5.80
C ASN A 35 4.19 4.47 7.10
N ARG A 36 3.07 3.75 7.10
CA ARG A 36 2.59 3.02 8.27
C ARG A 36 3.55 1.92 8.71
N LEU A 37 4.15 1.19 7.77
CA LEU A 37 5.13 0.16 8.08
C LEU A 37 6.42 0.74 8.67
N LEU A 38 6.86 1.92 8.20
CA LEU A 38 8.00 2.63 8.78
C LEU A 38 7.72 3.07 10.22
N GLU A 39 6.54 3.65 10.50
CA GLU A 39 6.12 4.00 11.86
C GLU A 39 6.14 2.77 12.79
N LEU A 40 5.57 1.65 12.35
CA LEU A 40 5.57 0.41 13.12
C LEU A 40 6.98 -0.13 13.35
N ALA A 41 7.88 0.02 12.38
CA ALA A 41 9.27 -0.39 12.53
C ALA A 41 10.00 0.47 13.56
N ASP A 42 9.75 1.78 13.57
CA ASP A 42 10.32 2.72 14.55
C ASP A 42 9.77 2.46 15.96
N GLU A 43 8.49 2.08 16.07
CA GLU A 43 7.86 1.65 17.32
C GLU A 43 8.25 0.23 17.78
N GLN A 44 9.06 -0.51 17.00
CA GLN A 44 9.40 -1.93 17.25
C GLN A 44 8.16 -2.86 17.34
N ARG A 45 7.15 -2.56 16.52
CA ARG A 45 5.84 -3.22 16.47
C ARG A 45 5.51 -3.82 15.10
N LEU A 46 6.49 -3.92 14.20
CA LEU A 46 6.29 -4.45 12.84
C LEU A 46 5.61 -5.83 12.82
N GLN A 47 5.92 -6.68 13.81
CA GLN A 47 5.31 -8.00 14.02
C GLN A 47 3.79 -7.98 14.19
N ARG A 48 3.19 -6.82 14.52
CA ARG A 48 1.72 -6.68 14.59
C ARG A 48 1.07 -6.69 13.21
N CYS A 49 1.83 -6.38 12.15
CA CYS A 49 1.35 -6.40 10.77
C CYS A 49 1.41 -7.82 10.19
N SER A 50 0.70 -8.77 10.81
CA SER A 50 0.65 -10.17 10.37
C SER A 50 -0.45 -10.43 9.34
N TYR A 51 -1.45 -9.56 9.26
CA TYR A 51 -2.60 -9.72 8.37
C TYR A 51 -2.91 -8.44 7.60
N ILE A 52 -3.43 -8.57 6.37
CA ILE A 52 -3.87 -7.41 5.57
C ILE A 52 -4.87 -6.54 6.33
N ASN A 53 -5.75 -7.18 7.11
CA ASN A 53 -6.75 -6.49 7.93
C ASN A 53 -6.14 -5.47 8.90
N TYR A 54 -4.90 -5.68 9.36
CA TYR A 54 -4.21 -4.69 10.18
C TYR A 54 -3.98 -3.37 9.43
N MET A 55 -3.78 -3.46 8.11
CA MET A 55 -3.46 -2.33 7.26
C MET A 55 -4.70 -1.68 6.63
N PHE A 56 -5.73 -2.46 6.27
CA PHE A 56 -6.92 -1.94 5.57
C PHE A 56 -8.26 -2.17 6.30
N GLY A 57 -8.25 -2.85 7.44
CA GLY A 57 -9.47 -3.09 8.23
C GLY A 57 -9.98 -1.83 8.93
N THR A 58 -11.17 -1.92 9.51
CA THR A 58 -11.88 -0.78 10.16
C THR A 58 -11.09 -0.10 11.27
N GLY A 59 -10.20 -0.83 11.96
CA GLY A 59 -9.33 -0.27 13.00
C GLY A 59 -8.02 0.34 12.47
N SER A 60 -7.78 0.31 11.16
CA SER A 60 -6.61 0.93 10.56
C SER A 60 -6.83 2.43 10.33
N PRO A 61 -5.82 3.29 10.59
CA PRO A 61 -5.86 4.69 10.18
C PRO A 61 -6.12 4.87 8.67
N LEU A 62 -5.69 3.91 7.84
CA LEU A 62 -5.87 3.96 6.39
C LEU A 62 -7.33 3.76 5.95
N TYR A 63 -8.19 3.23 6.81
CA TYR A 63 -9.61 3.02 6.54
C TYR A 63 -10.39 4.34 6.38
N SER A 64 -9.81 5.46 6.84
CA SER A 64 -10.38 6.80 6.64
C SER A 64 -10.41 7.24 5.17
N ASP A 65 -9.59 6.62 4.31
CA ASP A 65 -9.65 6.88 2.87
C ASP A 65 -10.85 6.15 2.23
N GLU A 66 -11.67 6.90 1.49
CA GLU A 66 -12.91 6.39 0.88
C GLU A 66 -12.70 5.20 -0.08
N HIS A 67 -11.58 5.17 -0.81
CA HIS A 67 -11.26 4.05 -1.71
C HIS A 67 -10.86 2.81 -0.91
N ILE A 68 -10.06 2.97 0.14
CA ILE A 68 -9.69 1.86 1.04
C ILE A 68 -10.92 1.32 1.78
N LYS A 69 -11.79 2.21 2.27
CA LYS A 69 -13.06 1.87 2.88
C LYS A 69 -13.94 1.04 1.93
N LYS A 70 -14.12 1.50 0.69
CA LYS A 70 -14.86 0.77 -0.34
C LYS A 70 -14.23 -0.58 -0.67
N CYS A 71 -12.89 -0.62 -0.79
CA CYS A 71 -12.11 -1.83 -1.02
C CYS A 71 -12.38 -2.86 0.08
N TYR A 72 -12.30 -2.46 1.35
CA TYR A 72 -12.58 -3.34 2.49
C TYR A 72 -14.05 -3.77 2.53
N GLN A 73 -15.02 -2.88 2.29
CA GLN A 73 -16.44 -3.26 2.28
C GLN A 73 -16.74 -4.36 1.26
N ILE A 74 -16.14 -4.27 0.07
CA ILE A 74 -16.32 -5.24 -1.02
C ILE A 74 -15.58 -6.56 -0.74
N HIS A 75 -14.37 -6.48 -0.17
CA HIS A 75 -13.47 -7.63 -0.06
C HIS A 75 -13.25 -8.12 1.39
N SER A 76 -13.99 -7.62 2.38
CA SER A 76 -13.75 -7.85 3.83
C SER A 76 -13.62 -9.33 4.21
N ASN A 77 -14.52 -10.17 3.70
CA ASN A 77 -14.48 -11.63 3.92
C ASN A 77 -13.16 -12.25 3.46
N SER A 78 -12.58 -11.75 2.37
CA SER A 78 -11.27 -12.19 1.90
C SER A 78 -10.15 -11.61 2.74
N MET A 79 -10.20 -10.33 3.12
CA MET A 79 -9.10 -9.60 3.76
C MET A 79 -8.83 -9.99 5.23
N ARG A 80 -9.88 -10.37 5.99
CA ARG A 80 -9.77 -10.59 7.45
C ARG A 80 -8.69 -11.59 7.86
N ASN A 81 -8.50 -12.63 7.05
CA ASN A 81 -7.63 -13.76 7.37
C ASN A 81 -6.44 -13.89 6.41
N VAL A 82 -6.15 -12.89 5.57
CA VAL A 82 -5.00 -12.95 4.67
C VAL A 82 -3.74 -12.66 5.43
N GLU A 83 -2.94 -13.70 5.64
CA GLU A 83 -1.63 -13.61 6.28
C GLU A 83 -0.61 -12.94 5.34
N LEU A 84 0.15 -12.02 5.90
CA LEU A 84 1.26 -11.33 5.26
C LEU A 84 2.55 -12.12 5.51
N LYS A 85 3.37 -12.28 4.47
CA LYS A 85 4.68 -12.91 4.63
C LYS A 85 5.62 -11.93 5.34
N GLN A 86 5.94 -12.22 6.60
CA GLN A 86 6.75 -11.34 7.45
C GLN A 86 8.09 -10.96 6.81
N GLU A 87 8.80 -11.91 6.17
CA GLU A 87 10.06 -11.65 5.46
C GLU A 87 9.92 -10.61 4.34
N ARG A 88 8.76 -10.58 3.65
CA ARG A 88 8.48 -9.63 2.57
C ARG A 88 8.19 -8.25 3.15
N ILE A 89 7.45 -8.19 4.26
CA ILE A 89 7.17 -6.93 4.97
C ILE A 89 8.46 -6.32 5.51
N GLU A 90 9.34 -7.12 6.11
CA GLU A 90 10.66 -6.68 6.58
C GLU A 90 11.52 -6.15 5.43
N ARG A 91 11.54 -6.87 4.29
CA ARG A 91 12.24 -6.41 3.08
C ARG A 91 11.69 -5.09 2.55
N LEU A 92 10.38 -4.92 2.54
CA LEU A 92 9.74 -3.66 2.12
C LEU A 92 10.17 -2.50 3.03
N VAL A 93 10.20 -2.71 4.34
CA VAL A 93 10.67 -1.70 5.32
C VAL A 93 12.16 -1.40 5.11
N GLU A 94 13.00 -2.41 4.96
CA GLU A 94 14.45 -2.28 4.73
C GLU A 94 14.73 -1.39 3.53
N ILE A 95 14.10 -1.68 2.38
CA ILE A 95 14.21 -0.87 1.17
C ILE A 95 13.76 0.56 1.44
N SER A 96 12.58 0.71 2.06
CA SER A 96 11.93 2.02 2.24
C SER A 96 12.73 2.97 3.13
N LYS A 97 13.47 2.44 4.10
CA LYS A 97 14.25 3.24 5.07
C LYS A 97 15.33 4.10 4.44
N GLU A 98 15.95 3.69 3.33
CA GLU A 98 17.07 4.43 2.72
C GLU A 98 16.90 4.74 1.22
N ASN A 99 15.69 4.55 0.70
CA ASN A 99 15.37 4.81 -0.69
C ASN A 99 15.05 6.30 -0.91
N VAL A 100 15.84 6.95 -1.79
CA VAL A 100 15.70 8.37 -2.14
C VAL A 100 14.32 8.69 -2.67
N TRP A 101 13.76 7.86 -3.55
CA TRP A 101 12.48 8.08 -4.19
C TRP A 101 11.32 7.96 -3.19
N ILE A 102 11.31 6.90 -2.39
CA ILE A 102 10.28 6.69 -1.35
C ILE A 102 10.30 7.84 -0.35
N LYS A 103 11.48 8.24 0.15
CA LYS A 103 11.62 9.40 1.04
C LYS A 103 11.14 10.70 0.39
N TYR A 104 11.42 10.89 -0.90
CA TYR A 104 10.94 12.05 -1.65
C TYR A 104 9.41 12.05 -1.76
N PHE A 105 8.79 10.92 -2.13
CA PHE A 105 7.33 10.81 -2.25
C PHE A 105 6.62 10.99 -0.91
N LEU A 106 7.14 10.43 0.19
CA LEU A 106 6.61 10.65 1.54
C LEU A 106 6.58 12.14 1.91
N LYS A 107 7.63 12.90 1.55
CA LYS A 107 7.68 14.36 1.74
C LYS A 107 6.71 15.13 0.83
N MET A 108 6.29 14.55 -0.30
CA MET A 108 5.30 15.15 -1.22
C MET A 108 3.86 14.88 -0.81
N CYS A 109 3.56 13.68 -0.30
CA CYS A 109 2.23 13.31 0.20
C CYS A 109 1.71 14.27 1.28
N THR A 110 2.59 14.81 2.12
CA THR A 110 2.20 15.76 3.18
C THR A 110 1.72 17.11 2.65
N ARG A 111 1.90 17.41 1.36
CA ARG A 111 1.52 18.69 0.72
C ARG A 111 0.44 18.57 -0.33
N ASN A 112 0.40 17.46 -1.07
CA ASN A 112 -0.56 17.27 -2.16
C ASN A 112 -1.75 16.42 -1.72
N ILE A 113 -2.95 16.96 -1.95
CA ILE A 113 -4.23 16.29 -1.72
C ILE A 113 -4.34 15.07 -2.65
N GLY A 114 -3.92 13.90 -2.16
CA GLY A 114 -4.40 12.58 -2.61
C GLY A 114 -3.93 12.03 -3.97
N TRP A 115 -3.08 12.72 -4.74
CA TRP A 115 -2.57 12.19 -6.02
C TRP A 115 -1.08 12.42 -6.23
N ILE A 116 -0.35 11.35 -6.52
CA ILE A 116 1.07 11.36 -6.92
C ILE A 116 1.19 10.56 -8.21
N ASP A 117 1.95 11.13 -9.16
CA ASP A 117 2.42 10.49 -10.37
C ASP A 117 3.94 10.30 -10.21
N PHE A 118 4.37 9.06 -9.92
CA PHE A 118 5.77 8.77 -9.65
C PHE A 118 6.65 9.17 -10.83
N GLU A 119 6.24 8.90 -12.05
CA GLU A 119 7.01 9.23 -13.25
C GLU A 119 7.18 10.74 -13.42
N LYS A 120 6.12 11.52 -13.21
CA LYS A 120 6.20 12.97 -13.30
C LYS A 120 7.07 13.57 -12.20
N GLU A 121 6.96 13.07 -10.97
CA GLU A 121 7.77 13.51 -9.84
C GLU A 121 9.25 13.14 -10.01
N MET A 122 9.55 11.92 -10.45
CA MET A 122 10.92 11.51 -10.79
C MET A 122 11.51 12.38 -11.91
N ALA A 123 10.71 12.72 -12.92
CA ALA A 123 11.15 13.61 -14.00
C ALA A 123 11.50 15.02 -13.50
N GLN A 124 10.74 15.55 -12.53
CA GLN A 124 11.05 16.85 -11.90
C GLN A 124 12.37 16.80 -11.13
N VAL A 125 12.59 15.76 -10.31
CA VAL A 125 13.86 15.55 -9.58
C VAL A 125 15.04 15.45 -10.53
N ILE A 126 14.93 14.62 -11.58
CA ILE A 126 16.01 14.44 -12.56
C ILE A 126 16.31 15.75 -13.28
N ASN A 127 15.30 16.50 -13.70
CA ASN A 127 15.51 17.80 -14.36
C ASN A 127 16.16 18.82 -13.43
N ALA A 128 15.76 18.89 -12.16
CA ALA A 128 16.36 19.79 -11.17
C ALA A 128 17.85 19.47 -10.95
N ILE A 129 18.21 18.18 -10.91
CA ILE A 129 19.61 17.74 -10.78
C ILE A 129 20.42 18.07 -12.04
N ILE A 130 19.87 17.84 -13.24
CA ILE A 130 20.52 18.22 -14.50
C ILE A 130 20.77 19.73 -14.53
N ASN A 131 19.76 20.53 -14.18
CA ASN A 131 19.89 21.99 -14.13
C ASN A 131 21.00 22.40 -13.15
N TYR A 132 21.07 21.76 -11.97
CA TYR A 132 22.14 22.02 -11.00
C TYR A 132 23.53 21.70 -11.58
N PHE A 133 23.72 20.52 -12.18
CA PHE A 133 24.99 20.14 -12.81
C PHE A 133 25.41 21.10 -13.92
N ASP A 134 24.46 21.52 -14.76
CA ASP A 134 24.70 22.46 -15.86
C ASP A 134 25.08 23.86 -15.33
N CYS A 135 24.45 24.31 -14.24
CA CYS A 135 24.80 25.56 -13.57
C CYS A 135 26.22 25.51 -13.00
N VAL A 136 26.58 24.45 -12.26
CA VAL A 136 27.92 24.30 -11.69
C VAL A 136 28.99 24.21 -12.78
N SER A 137 28.71 23.49 -13.87
CA SER A 137 29.67 23.31 -14.98
C SER A 137 30.05 24.62 -15.69
N ARG A 138 29.20 25.66 -15.64
CA ARG A 138 29.48 26.96 -16.28
C ARG A 138 30.50 27.83 -15.54
N ASP A 139 30.61 27.68 -14.22
CA ASP A 139 31.58 28.41 -13.37
C ASP A 139 32.06 27.52 -12.21
N GLU A 140 32.66 26.39 -12.58
CA GLU A 140 33.00 25.28 -11.69
C GLU A 140 33.83 25.72 -10.48
N LYS A 141 34.84 26.58 -10.68
CA LYS A 141 35.69 27.05 -9.57
C LYS A 141 34.94 27.87 -8.52
N ASN A 142 34.02 28.73 -8.96
CA ASN A 142 33.27 29.60 -8.06
C ASN A 142 32.19 28.80 -7.30
N PHE A 143 31.46 27.95 -8.01
CA PHE A 143 30.38 27.15 -7.42
C PHE A 143 30.86 26.04 -6.49
N LEU A 144 31.99 25.36 -6.79
CA LEU A 144 32.54 24.33 -5.89
C LEU A 144 33.00 24.91 -4.55
N GLN A 145 33.48 26.15 -4.52
CA GLN A 145 33.93 26.80 -3.28
C GLN A 145 32.78 27.48 -2.52
N LYS A 146 31.87 28.15 -3.24
CA LYS A 146 30.85 29.00 -2.62
C LYS A 146 29.44 28.41 -2.59
N GLY A 147 29.15 27.36 -3.35
CA GLY A 147 27.77 26.91 -3.57
C GLY A 147 26.97 27.87 -4.45
N ILE A 148 25.70 27.56 -4.68
CA ILE A 148 24.76 28.44 -5.40
C ILE A 148 23.95 29.20 -4.36
N HIS A 149 23.98 30.53 -4.38
CA HIS A 149 23.18 31.32 -3.47
C HIS A 149 21.69 31.20 -3.86
N ILE A 150 20.83 30.95 -2.88
CA ILE A 150 19.42 30.60 -3.12
C ILE A 150 18.65 31.73 -3.83
N ASP A 151 19.09 32.98 -3.65
CA ASP A 151 18.46 34.17 -4.24
C ASP A 151 19.03 34.62 -5.59
N GLU A 152 20.10 34.01 -6.10
CA GLU A 152 20.80 34.51 -7.30
C GLU A 152 20.07 34.27 -8.64
N ASN A 153 18.84 33.77 -8.65
CA ASN A 153 18.05 33.46 -9.86
C ASN A 153 18.78 32.56 -10.89
N VAL A 154 19.84 31.87 -10.50
CA VAL A 154 20.61 30.93 -11.37
C VAL A 154 19.86 29.61 -11.54
N LEU A 155 19.21 29.15 -10.46
CA LEU A 155 18.26 28.04 -10.47
C LEU A 155 16.86 28.57 -10.19
N SER A 156 15.85 27.88 -10.70
CA SER A 156 14.48 28.23 -10.36
C SER A 156 14.20 27.90 -8.89
N ARG A 157 13.29 28.64 -8.26
CA ARG A 157 12.84 28.34 -6.89
C ARG A 157 12.27 26.93 -6.76
N SER A 158 11.64 26.43 -7.83
CA SER A 158 11.14 25.05 -7.91
C SER A 158 12.29 24.04 -7.85
N ASP A 159 13.36 24.26 -8.61
CA ASP A 159 14.53 23.36 -8.59
C ASP A 159 15.15 23.33 -7.20
N ILE A 160 15.33 24.49 -6.56
CA ILE A 160 15.90 24.56 -5.21
C ILE A 160 15.02 23.80 -4.21
N ASP A 161 13.69 23.98 -4.24
CA ASP A 161 12.75 23.26 -3.39
C ASP A 161 12.88 21.73 -3.59
N ILE A 162 12.92 21.27 -4.84
CA ILE A 162 13.08 19.84 -5.17
C ILE A 162 14.44 19.30 -4.66
N LEU A 163 15.53 20.02 -4.93
CA LEU A 163 16.90 19.60 -4.56
C LEU A 163 17.07 19.50 -3.03
N MET A 164 16.43 20.39 -2.27
CA MET A 164 16.44 20.33 -0.80
C MET A 164 15.69 19.13 -0.21
N ARG A 165 14.92 18.38 -1.02
CA ARG A 165 14.17 17.21 -0.56
C ARG A 165 14.88 15.89 -0.81
N VAL A 166 15.85 15.86 -1.72
CA VAL A 166 16.70 14.70 -1.97
C VAL A 166 17.96 14.78 -1.08
N PRO A 167 18.59 13.64 -0.72
CA PRO A 167 19.59 13.63 0.33
C PRO A 167 20.99 14.11 -0.09
N PHE A 168 21.17 14.53 -1.35
CA PHE A 168 22.49 14.87 -1.92
C PHE A 168 22.91 16.32 -1.64
N TYR A 169 21.95 17.19 -1.33
CA TYR A 169 22.16 18.62 -1.15
C TYR A 169 21.92 19.04 0.29
N GLU A 170 22.54 20.16 0.65
CA GLU A 170 22.37 20.82 1.92
C GLU A 170 22.40 22.34 1.76
N GLU A 171 21.76 23.04 2.68
CA GLU A 171 21.83 24.49 2.79
C GLU A 171 22.88 24.86 3.85
N LEU A 172 23.88 25.63 3.43
CA LEU A 172 24.92 26.17 4.30
C LEU A 172 25.11 27.66 3.98
N GLU A 173 24.91 28.52 4.98
CA GLU A 173 25.03 29.98 4.82
C GLU A 173 24.21 30.53 3.64
N GLU A 174 22.92 30.14 3.55
CA GLU A 174 22.00 30.55 2.48
C GLU A 174 22.44 30.12 1.07
N LYS A 175 23.31 29.11 0.98
CA LYS A 175 23.78 28.52 -0.27
C LYS A 175 23.43 27.06 -0.34
N LEU A 176 22.92 26.66 -1.50
CA LEU A 176 22.72 25.28 -1.88
C LEU A 176 24.05 24.66 -2.30
N LYS A 177 24.47 23.63 -1.56
CA LYS A 177 25.70 22.86 -1.83
C LYS A 177 25.39 21.38 -1.93
N VAL A 178 26.21 20.67 -2.69
CA VAL A 178 26.28 19.21 -2.62
C VAL A 178 27.00 18.83 -1.32
N LYS A 179 26.52 17.78 -0.64
CA LYS A 179 27.15 17.26 0.58
C LYS A 179 28.55 16.74 0.31
N ASP A 180 29.43 16.86 1.32
CA ASP A 180 30.86 16.57 1.20
C ASP A 180 31.18 15.18 0.60
N GLU A 181 30.36 14.18 0.92
CA GLU A 181 30.51 12.80 0.46
C GLU A 181 30.32 12.61 -1.06
N TYR A 182 29.77 13.59 -1.77
CA TYR A 182 29.58 13.56 -3.23
C TYR A 182 30.56 14.48 -3.97
N TYR A 183 31.63 14.94 -3.34
CA TYR A 183 32.75 15.57 -4.03
C TYR A 183 33.86 14.58 -4.34
N VAL A 184 34.49 14.75 -5.50
CA VAL A 184 35.79 14.16 -5.81
C VAL A 184 36.85 15.09 -5.24
N LYS A 185 37.68 14.57 -4.33
CA LYS A 185 38.81 15.30 -3.72
C LYS A 185 40.13 14.88 -4.35
N ASP A 186 41.16 15.72 -4.17
CA ASP A 186 42.52 15.36 -4.53
C ASP A 186 43.08 14.22 -3.65
N ILE A 187 44.28 13.75 -3.98
CA ILE A 187 44.92 12.60 -3.31
C ILE A 187 45.09 12.84 -1.81
N GLU A 188 45.29 14.10 -1.41
CA GLU A 188 45.46 14.50 -0.01
C GLU A 188 44.13 14.71 0.72
N GLY A 189 43.00 14.71 0.01
CA GLY A 189 41.66 14.94 0.57
C GLY A 189 41.37 16.39 0.98
N ASN A 190 42.26 17.33 0.63
CA ASN A 190 42.21 18.71 1.08
C ASN A 190 41.46 19.64 0.12
N LYS A 191 41.40 19.27 -1.17
CA LYS A 191 40.82 20.12 -2.22
C LYS A 191 39.72 19.42 -2.98
N ILE A 192 38.54 20.05 -3.02
CA ILE A 192 37.43 19.67 -3.90
C ILE A 192 37.84 19.94 -5.35
N LEU A 193 37.82 18.89 -6.18
CA LEU A 193 38.14 18.96 -7.60
C LEU A 193 36.89 19.17 -8.45
N LYS A 194 35.83 18.41 -8.18
CA LYS A 194 34.54 18.44 -8.87
C LYS A 194 33.46 17.68 -8.09
N ILE A 195 32.22 17.77 -8.55
CA ILE A 195 31.12 16.91 -8.07
C ILE A 195 31.28 15.50 -8.66
N ASP A 196 31.02 14.48 -7.84
CA ASP A 196 30.89 13.10 -8.28
C ASP A 196 29.46 12.84 -8.79
N GLU A 197 29.16 13.37 -9.98
CA GLU A 197 27.85 13.20 -10.63
C GLU A 197 27.49 11.71 -10.76
N SER A 198 28.48 10.86 -11.08
CA SER A 198 28.29 9.43 -11.26
C SER A 198 27.83 8.75 -9.97
N LYS A 199 28.35 9.17 -8.81
CA LYS A 199 27.90 8.65 -7.50
C LYS A 199 26.44 9.01 -7.21
N ILE A 200 26.01 10.24 -7.51
CA ILE A 200 24.62 10.67 -7.34
C ILE A 200 23.70 9.88 -8.27
N ILE A 201 24.04 9.82 -9.57
CA ILE A 201 23.26 9.11 -10.59
C ILE A 201 23.15 7.62 -10.23
N TYR A 202 24.26 6.98 -9.84
CA TYR A 202 24.26 5.57 -9.46
C TYR A 202 23.35 5.28 -8.25
N LYS A 203 23.35 6.16 -7.23
CA LYS A 203 22.44 6.00 -6.07
C LYS A 203 20.97 6.13 -6.49
N LEU A 204 20.64 7.09 -7.36
CA LEU A 204 19.29 7.25 -7.89
C LEU A 204 18.84 6.04 -8.72
N GLU A 205 19.74 5.48 -9.53
CA GLU A 205 19.47 4.29 -10.35
C GLU A 205 19.22 3.06 -9.47
N GLN A 206 20.09 2.82 -8.48
CA GLN A 206 19.93 1.71 -7.55
C GLN A 206 18.63 1.81 -6.75
N ASP A 207 18.29 3.03 -6.31
CA ASP A 207 17.05 3.26 -5.57
C ASP A 207 15.81 3.15 -6.47
N LEU A 208 15.93 3.36 -7.78
CA LEU A 208 14.81 3.12 -8.70
C LEU A 208 14.49 1.63 -8.83
N GLU A 209 15.52 0.78 -8.93
CA GLU A 209 15.33 -0.67 -8.93
C GLU A 209 14.77 -1.15 -7.57
N ASN A 210 15.28 -0.61 -6.46
CA ASN A 210 14.74 -0.90 -5.13
C ASN A 210 13.28 -0.43 -4.98
N LEU A 211 12.92 0.75 -5.52
CA LEU A 211 11.54 1.23 -5.54
C LEU A 211 10.63 0.26 -6.32
N SER A 212 11.13 -0.26 -7.45
CA SER A 212 10.42 -1.24 -8.26
C SER A 212 10.18 -2.54 -7.50
N GLU A 213 11.18 -3.02 -6.75
CA GLU A 213 11.05 -4.18 -5.85
C GLU A 213 10.03 -3.92 -4.73
N ALA A 214 10.12 -2.77 -4.06
CA ALA A 214 9.19 -2.37 -2.99
C ALA A 214 7.74 -2.33 -3.49
N LEU A 215 7.50 -1.76 -4.67
CA LEU A 215 6.18 -1.74 -5.29
C LEU A 215 5.70 -3.16 -5.63
N CYS A 216 6.56 -4.03 -6.14
CA CYS A 216 6.20 -5.43 -6.41
C CYS A 216 5.84 -6.19 -5.12
N ILE A 217 6.59 -5.99 -4.03
CA ILE A 217 6.26 -6.57 -2.72
C ILE A 217 4.90 -6.08 -2.24
N TYR A 218 4.63 -4.77 -2.37
CA TYR A 218 3.33 -4.23 -2.01
C TYR A 218 2.19 -4.87 -2.81
N LEU A 219 2.32 -4.94 -4.14
CA LEU A 219 1.32 -5.55 -5.01
C LEU A 219 1.13 -7.04 -4.71
N GLU A 220 2.19 -7.79 -4.38
CA GLU A 220 2.07 -9.19 -3.97
C GLU A 220 1.31 -9.33 -2.65
N GLN A 221 1.75 -8.60 -1.61
CA GLN A 221 1.30 -8.81 -0.23
C GLN A 221 -0.04 -8.15 0.09
N PHE A 222 -0.34 -6.99 -0.51
CA PHE A 222 -1.50 -6.16 -0.17
C PHE A 222 -2.55 -6.08 -1.28
N VAL A 223 -2.27 -6.58 -2.48
CA VAL A 223 -3.21 -6.52 -3.62
C VAL A 223 -3.57 -7.90 -4.17
N GLN A 224 -2.59 -8.69 -4.59
CA GLN A 224 -2.86 -9.99 -5.22
C GLN A 224 -3.33 -11.07 -4.24
N SER A 225 -2.94 -10.94 -2.99
CA SER A 225 -3.37 -11.76 -1.86
C SER A 225 -4.86 -11.57 -1.52
N ILE A 226 -5.49 -10.47 -1.97
CA ILE A 226 -6.93 -10.25 -1.85
C ILE A 226 -7.64 -11.19 -2.83
N ALA A 227 -8.41 -12.13 -2.28
CA ALA A 227 -9.25 -13.03 -3.07
C ALA A 227 -10.50 -12.28 -3.54
N ILE A 228 -10.65 -12.14 -4.86
CA ILE A 228 -11.79 -11.44 -5.44
C ILE A 228 -12.86 -12.48 -5.81
N ASN A 229 -14.01 -12.43 -5.14
CA ASN A 229 -15.14 -13.29 -5.48
C ASN A 229 -15.71 -12.89 -6.84
N LYS A 230 -15.41 -13.70 -7.87
CA LYS A 230 -15.80 -13.51 -9.26
C LYS A 230 -17.29 -13.21 -9.39
N SER A 231 -17.64 -11.97 -9.75
CA SER A 231 -19.04 -11.64 -10.02
C SER A 231 -19.25 -10.39 -10.89
N SER A 232 -18.23 -9.91 -11.60
CA SER A 232 -18.47 -9.02 -12.75
C SER A 232 -19.18 -9.84 -13.84
N ASN A 233 -20.51 -9.68 -13.93
CA ASN A 233 -21.33 -10.21 -15.02
C ASN A 233 -21.14 -9.42 -16.33
N ASN A 234 -20.13 -8.56 -16.43
CA ASN A 234 -19.90 -7.76 -17.63
C ASN A 234 -19.42 -8.67 -18.77
N PRO A 235 -20.25 -8.90 -19.81
CA PRO A 235 -19.94 -9.84 -20.87
C PRO A 235 -18.68 -9.46 -21.66
N LEU A 236 -18.29 -8.18 -21.62
CA LEU A 236 -17.09 -7.66 -22.28
C LEU A 236 -15.85 -8.50 -21.98
N PHE A 237 -15.64 -8.87 -20.71
CA PHE A 237 -14.38 -9.45 -20.28
C PHE A 237 -14.24 -10.96 -20.59
N TYR A 238 -15.32 -11.62 -21.01
CA TYR A 238 -15.36 -13.06 -21.28
C TYR A 238 -15.12 -13.42 -22.75
N ASN A 239 -15.20 -12.46 -23.67
CA ASN A 239 -15.00 -12.67 -25.11
C ASN A 239 -13.81 -11.85 -25.63
N ILE A 240 -12.63 -12.08 -25.05
CA ILE A 240 -11.39 -11.37 -25.37
C ILE A 240 -10.37 -12.38 -25.91
N ASP A 241 -9.77 -12.09 -27.06
CA ASP A 241 -8.75 -12.94 -27.69
C ASP A 241 -7.35 -12.67 -27.13
N GLU A 242 -7.02 -11.40 -26.89
CA GLU A 242 -5.75 -10.97 -26.30
C GLU A 242 -5.93 -9.76 -25.38
N VAL A 243 -5.09 -9.68 -24.35
CA VAL A 243 -5.06 -8.52 -23.43
C VAL A 243 -3.72 -7.81 -23.53
N ILE A 244 -3.77 -6.49 -23.67
CA ILE A 244 -2.62 -5.58 -23.54
C ILE A 244 -2.73 -4.91 -22.18
N ASN A 245 -1.89 -5.35 -21.24
CA ASN A 245 -1.94 -4.92 -19.86
C ASN A 245 -0.84 -3.89 -19.57
N PHE A 246 -1.25 -2.66 -19.27
CA PHE A 246 -0.35 -1.60 -18.79
C PHE A 246 -0.19 -1.61 -17.26
N ASN A 247 -0.98 -2.43 -16.56
CA ASN A 247 -0.85 -2.61 -15.13
C ASN A 247 0.21 -3.68 -14.81
N TYR A 248 0.73 -3.63 -13.59
CA TYR A 248 1.73 -4.57 -13.08
C TYR A 248 1.10 -5.88 -12.55
N THR A 249 -0.19 -5.85 -12.24
CA THR A 249 -0.96 -6.96 -11.65
C THR A 249 -1.56 -7.87 -12.72
N ASP A 250 -1.92 -9.10 -12.33
CA ASP A 250 -2.57 -10.10 -13.17
C ASP A 250 -4.08 -10.20 -12.94
N THR A 251 -4.71 -9.12 -12.49
CA THR A 251 -6.14 -9.07 -12.10
C THR A 251 -7.05 -9.65 -13.18
N TYR A 252 -6.80 -9.37 -14.46
CA TYR A 252 -7.57 -9.95 -15.56
C TYR A 252 -7.48 -11.48 -15.57
N SER A 253 -6.28 -12.04 -15.52
CA SER A 253 -6.04 -13.48 -15.58
C SER A 253 -6.62 -14.23 -14.38
N ARG A 254 -6.58 -13.61 -13.19
CA ARG A 254 -7.18 -14.16 -11.96
C ARG A 254 -8.71 -14.23 -12.05
N LEU A 255 -9.33 -13.19 -12.62
CA LEU A 255 -10.78 -13.03 -12.63
C LEU A 255 -11.46 -13.71 -13.82
N TYR A 256 -10.98 -13.45 -15.03
CA TYR A 256 -11.73 -13.72 -16.25
C TYR A 256 -11.22 -14.96 -16.98
N SER A 257 -9.94 -15.01 -17.34
CA SER A 257 -9.40 -16.15 -18.10
C SER A 257 -7.90 -16.32 -17.90
N LYS A 258 -7.48 -17.53 -17.50
CA LYS A 258 -6.07 -17.92 -17.42
C LYS A 258 -5.46 -18.30 -18.78
N ASP A 259 -6.31 -18.65 -19.74
CA ASP A 259 -5.89 -19.13 -21.07
C ASP A 259 -5.70 -17.98 -22.06
N THR A 260 -6.31 -16.82 -21.79
CA THR A 260 -6.19 -15.63 -22.65
C THR A 260 -4.76 -15.11 -22.59
N LYS A 261 -4.17 -14.87 -23.75
CA LYS A 261 -2.81 -14.35 -23.85
C LYS A 261 -2.77 -12.89 -23.38
N VAL A 262 -1.90 -12.62 -22.41
CA VAL A 262 -1.69 -11.27 -21.86
C VAL A 262 -0.29 -10.78 -22.20
N PHE A 263 -0.20 -9.57 -22.76
CA PHE A 263 1.06 -8.87 -22.99
C PHE A 263 1.20 -7.72 -21.99
N TYR A 264 2.23 -7.77 -21.15
CA TYR A 264 2.50 -6.76 -20.12
C TYR A 264 3.43 -5.66 -20.65
N VAL A 265 2.86 -4.49 -20.95
CA VAL A 265 3.59 -3.36 -21.56
C VAL A 265 4.67 -2.79 -20.64
N HIS A 266 4.41 -2.80 -19.33
CA HIS A 266 5.33 -2.33 -18.31
C HIS A 266 5.94 -3.47 -17.49
N GLY A 267 5.94 -4.70 -18.04
CA GLY A 267 6.33 -5.89 -17.27
C GLY A 267 5.29 -6.28 -16.23
N SER A 268 5.52 -7.43 -15.60
CA SER A 268 4.62 -8.01 -14.61
C SER A 268 5.35 -8.19 -13.30
N MET A 269 4.65 -7.96 -12.19
CA MET A 269 5.21 -8.25 -10.86
C MET A 269 5.52 -9.76 -10.69
N ASN A 270 4.87 -10.63 -11.48
CA ASN A 270 5.09 -12.07 -11.50
C ASN A 270 6.40 -12.49 -12.22
N GLU A 271 7.00 -11.61 -13.02
CA GLU A 271 8.22 -11.91 -13.78
C GLU A 271 9.47 -11.44 -13.01
N ILE A 272 10.00 -12.31 -12.14
CA ILE A 272 11.15 -12.01 -11.28
C ILE A 272 12.40 -11.59 -12.07
N GLU A 273 12.62 -12.18 -13.26
CA GLU A 273 13.82 -11.90 -14.07
C GLU A 273 13.76 -10.57 -14.82
N ASN A 274 12.56 -10.13 -15.23
CA ASN A 274 12.39 -8.92 -16.05
C ASN A 274 11.91 -7.72 -15.22
N GLY A 275 11.23 -7.94 -14.10
CA GLY A 275 10.69 -6.90 -13.23
C GLY A 275 9.67 -5.98 -13.94
N ILE A 276 9.44 -4.82 -13.33
CA ILE A 276 8.50 -3.80 -13.83
C ILE A 276 9.22 -2.58 -14.44
N VAL A 277 8.57 -1.87 -15.34
CA VAL A 277 9.04 -0.63 -15.96
C VAL A 277 8.44 0.56 -15.23
N LEU A 278 9.23 1.21 -14.38
CA LEU A 278 8.84 2.37 -13.57
C LEU A 278 9.73 3.59 -13.92
N GLY A 279 9.88 3.86 -15.22
CA GLY A 279 10.75 4.94 -15.71
C GLY A 279 10.00 6.24 -16.04
N ILE A 280 10.73 7.31 -16.32
CA ILE A 280 10.21 8.56 -16.87
C ILE A 280 10.04 8.47 -18.39
N ASN A 281 9.19 9.33 -18.95
CA ASN A 281 8.97 9.35 -20.40
C ASN A 281 10.12 9.98 -21.17
N ALA A 282 10.17 9.66 -22.46
CA ALA A 282 10.95 10.44 -23.41
C ALA A 282 10.36 11.85 -23.52
N ASP A 283 11.24 12.84 -23.65
CA ASP A 283 10.93 14.25 -23.83
C ASP A 283 11.59 14.77 -25.11
N GLN A 284 11.50 16.08 -25.35
CA GLN A 284 12.06 16.69 -26.57
C GLN A 284 13.59 16.57 -26.64
N LYS A 285 14.29 16.48 -25.51
CA LYS A 285 15.75 16.31 -25.45
C LYS A 285 16.16 14.94 -25.98
N ASP A 286 15.30 13.92 -25.84
CA ASP A 286 15.56 12.57 -26.38
C ASP A 286 15.54 12.51 -27.92
N GLN A 287 15.03 13.55 -28.61
CA GLN A 287 15.01 13.61 -30.07
C GLN A 287 16.25 14.28 -30.67
N GLN A 288 17.14 14.82 -29.83
CA GLN A 288 18.32 15.57 -30.27
C GLN A 288 19.48 14.63 -30.58
N SER A 289 20.27 14.96 -31.61
CA SER A 289 21.44 14.16 -32.00
C SER A 289 22.55 14.12 -30.94
N ASN A 290 22.56 15.11 -30.05
CA ASN A 290 23.49 15.25 -28.92
C ASN A 290 22.82 14.99 -27.56
N MET A 291 21.82 14.10 -27.54
CA MET A 291 21.09 13.72 -26.33
C MET A 291 22.04 13.40 -25.15
N ASP A 292 21.72 13.95 -23.97
CA ASP A 292 22.39 13.60 -22.73
C ASP A 292 22.02 12.18 -22.29
N LEU A 293 23.00 11.28 -22.25
CA LEU A 293 22.83 9.88 -21.89
C LEU A 293 23.01 9.61 -20.39
N ARG A 294 23.39 10.60 -19.57
CA ARG A 294 23.63 10.42 -18.12
C ARG A 294 22.44 9.81 -17.39
N PHE A 295 21.22 10.17 -17.79
CA PHE A 295 19.97 9.72 -17.18
C PHE A 295 19.13 8.82 -18.09
N VAL A 296 19.71 8.26 -19.17
CA VAL A 296 18.96 7.43 -20.12
C VAL A 296 18.34 6.19 -19.47
N ARG A 297 18.97 5.66 -18.41
CA ARG A 297 18.51 4.49 -17.64
C ARG A 297 17.17 4.71 -16.93
N PHE A 298 16.82 5.96 -16.66
CA PHE A 298 15.52 6.32 -16.10
C PHE A 298 14.41 6.29 -17.14
N LYS A 299 14.71 6.24 -18.45
CA LYS A 299 13.71 6.34 -19.51
C LYS A 299 12.97 5.02 -19.70
N LYS A 300 11.64 5.04 -19.80
CA LYS A 300 10.80 3.83 -20.01
C LYS A 300 11.24 3.02 -21.23
N TYR A 301 11.59 3.68 -22.34
CA TYR A 301 12.04 2.97 -23.55
C TYR A 301 13.34 2.18 -23.32
N TYR A 302 14.27 2.73 -22.54
CA TYR A 302 15.52 2.04 -22.19
C TYR A 302 15.21 0.80 -21.34
N GLN A 303 14.38 0.96 -20.31
CA GLN A 303 13.97 -0.14 -19.43
C GLN A 303 13.22 -1.24 -20.20
N ARG A 304 12.30 -0.89 -21.11
CA ARG A 304 11.58 -1.87 -21.96
C ARG A 304 12.51 -2.69 -22.84
N ILE A 305 13.58 -2.08 -23.36
CA ILE A 305 14.59 -2.79 -24.16
C ILE A 305 15.41 -3.73 -23.27
N GLN A 306 15.89 -3.22 -22.13
CA GLN A 306 16.72 -3.99 -21.20
C GLN A 306 15.96 -5.18 -20.60
N LYS A 307 14.66 -5.03 -20.35
CA LYS A 307 13.77 -6.05 -19.77
C LYS A 307 13.10 -6.96 -20.80
N GLY A 308 13.43 -6.83 -22.09
CA GLY A 308 12.86 -7.67 -23.16
C GLY A 308 11.38 -7.37 -23.51
N ASN A 309 10.75 -6.39 -22.88
CA ASN A 309 9.33 -6.04 -22.99
C ASN A 309 9.03 -5.06 -24.15
N SER A 310 9.72 -5.23 -25.27
CA SER A 310 9.52 -4.35 -26.43
C SER A 310 8.21 -4.64 -27.14
N PHE A 311 7.25 -3.70 -27.04
CA PHE A 311 5.94 -3.78 -27.65
C PHE A 311 6.02 -3.81 -29.20
N ARG A 312 5.25 -4.69 -29.85
CA ARG A 312 5.20 -4.82 -31.31
C ARG A 312 3.76 -4.93 -31.80
N LEU A 313 3.25 -3.87 -32.44
CA LEU A 313 1.88 -3.78 -32.95
C LEU A 313 1.45 -4.98 -33.80
N ASN A 314 2.27 -5.36 -34.79
CA ASN A 314 1.95 -6.47 -35.72
C ASN A 314 1.91 -7.86 -35.06
N LYS A 315 2.34 -7.98 -33.79
CA LYS A 315 2.15 -9.22 -33.02
C LYS A 315 0.82 -9.24 -32.26
N MET A 316 0.22 -8.08 -32.03
CA MET A 316 -0.98 -7.90 -31.20
C MET A 316 -2.23 -7.72 -32.07
N LEU A 317 -2.13 -6.99 -33.18
CA LEU A 317 -3.23 -6.72 -34.11
C LEU A 317 -2.98 -7.40 -35.46
N ASN A 318 -4.06 -7.78 -36.15
CA ASN A 318 -3.99 -8.44 -37.45
C ASN A 318 -4.56 -7.54 -38.55
N LYS A 319 -3.77 -7.30 -39.60
CA LYS A 319 -4.20 -6.49 -40.76
C LYS A 319 -5.32 -7.15 -41.58
N GLU A 320 -5.40 -8.47 -41.56
CA GLU A 320 -6.40 -9.24 -42.31
C GLU A 320 -7.74 -9.36 -41.57
N SER A 321 -7.75 -9.03 -40.28
CA SER A 321 -8.93 -9.06 -39.40
C SER A 321 -9.51 -7.66 -39.19
N VAL A 322 -10.78 -7.61 -38.75
CA VAL A 322 -11.32 -6.42 -38.07
C VAL A 322 -10.91 -6.52 -36.60
N ASN A 323 -10.21 -5.52 -36.09
CA ASN A 323 -9.75 -5.48 -34.71
C ASN A 323 -10.69 -4.61 -33.88
N HIS A 324 -11.33 -5.19 -32.87
CA HIS A 324 -12.14 -4.49 -31.88
C HIS A 324 -11.28 -4.23 -30.64
N LEU A 325 -10.87 -2.97 -30.46
CA LEU A 325 -10.00 -2.54 -29.38
C LEU A 325 -10.85 -1.98 -28.23
N HIS A 326 -10.87 -2.66 -27.09
CA HIS A 326 -11.61 -2.25 -25.90
C HIS A 326 -10.67 -1.62 -24.89
N ILE A 327 -10.79 -0.32 -24.61
CA ILE A 327 -9.92 0.36 -23.64
C ILE A 327 -10.67 0.58 -22.33
N VAL A 328 -10.22 -0.10 -21.27
CA VAL A 328 -10.86 -0.08 -19.94
C VAL A 328 -9.86 0.33 -18.86
N GLY A 329 -10.15 1.41 -18.14
CA GLY A 329 -9.34 1.83 -16.99
C GLY A 329 -7.91 2.26 -17.33
N HIS A 330 -7.59 2.47 -18.61
CA HIS A 330 -6.34 3.10 -19.01
C HIS A 330 -6.42 4.61 -18.82
N SER A 331 -5.33 5.24 -18.38
CA SER A 331 -5.28 6.69 -18.13
C SER A 331 -5.41 7.53 -19.42
N LEU A 332 -5.08 6.94 -20.57
CA LEU A 332 -4.90 7.59 -21.88
C LEU A 332 -3.86 8.72 -21.84
N ASP A 333 -2.90 8.62 -20.93
CA ASP A 333 -1.90 9.65 -20.75
C ASP A 333 -0.90 9.70 -21.92
N ILE A 334 -0.31 10.88 -22.13
CA ILE A 334 0.72 11.09 -23.14
C ILE A 334 1.98 10.25 -22.89
N THR A 335 2.16 9.75 -21.66
CA THR A 335 3.20 8.78 -21.28
C THR A 335 3.27 7.57 -22.20
N ASP A 336 2.11 7.09 -22.66
CA ASP A 336 1.97 5.87 -23.47
C ASP A 336 1.55 6.18 -24.91
N LYS A 337 1.79 7.42 -25.35
CA LYS A 337 1.38 7.92 -26.66
C LYS A 337 1.90 7.05 -27.81
N ASP A 338 3.14 6.60 -27.75
CA ASP A 338 3.76 5.78 -28.80
C ASP A 338 2.99 4.48 -29.05
N ILE A 339 2.53 3.82 -27.97
CA ILE A 339 1.80 2.57 -28.03
C ILE A 339 0.31 2.80 -28.34
N LEU A 340 -0.34 3.73 -27.64
CA LEU A 340 -1.77 4.02 -27.83
C LEU A 340 -2.08 4.53 -29.23
N THR A 341 -1.27 5.47 -29.74
CA THR A 341 -1.44 5.99 -31.11
C THR A 341 -1.31 4.87 -32.11
N GLY A 342 -0.30 4.00 -31.93
CA GLY A 342 -0.08 2.85 -32.81
C GLY A 342 -1.23 1.85 -32.82
N LEU A 343 -1.85 1.59 -31.66
CA LEU A 343 -2.98 0.67 -31.51
C LEU A 343 -4.25 1.21 -32.16
N ILE A 344 -4.64 2.43 -31.78
CA ILE A 344 -5.89 3.07 -32.23
C ILE A 344 -5.86 3.36 -33.73
N MET A 345 -4.70 3.75 -34.25
CA MET A 345 -4.53 4.10 -35.68
C MET A 345 -4.23 2.89 -36.57
N PHE A 346 -4.19 1.69 -36.01
CA PHE A 346 -3.90 0.48 -36.79
C PHE A 346 -4.99 0.21 -37.84
N GLU A 347 -4.60 -0.41 -38.94
CA GLU A 347 -5.51 -0.71 -40.05
C GLU A 347 -6.64 -1.66 -39.62
N ASN A 348 -7.87 -1.39 -40.07
CA ASN A 348 -9.07 -2.15 -39.73
C ASN A 348 -9.36 -2.24 -38.22
N THR A 349 -9.03 -1.19 -37.45
CA THR A 349 -9.31 -1.13 -36.01
C THR A 349 -10.49 -0.21 -35.71
N VAL A 350 -11.40 -0.69 -34.87
CA VAL A 350 -12.47 0.09 -34.22
C VAL A 350 -12.19 0.07 -32.72
N THR A 351 -12.21 1.24 -32.08
CA THR A 351 -11.85 1.40 -30.67
C THR A 351 -13.05 1.83 -29.84
N THR A 352 -13.39 1.04 -28.83
CA THR A 352 -14.39 1.40 -27.82
C THR A 352 -13.69 1.82 -26.54
N ILE A 353 -13.91 3.06 -26.11
CA ILE A 353 -13.35 3.63 -24.88
C ILE A 353 -14.41 3.59 -23.79
N TYR A 354 -14.11 2.86 -22.72
CA TYR A 354 -15.05 2.67 -21.61
C TYR A 354 -14.86 3.74 -20.53
N TYR A 355 -15.98 4.29 -20.05
CA TYR A 355 -16.00 5.33 -19.01
C TYR A 355 -16.99 5.01 -17.89
N HIS A 356 -16.70 5.41 -16.65
CA HIS A 356 -17.56 5.16 -15.49
C HIS A 356 -18.46 6.35 -15.12
N SER A 357 -18.06 7.58 -15.47
CA SER A 357 -18.82 8.82 -15.25
C SER A 357 -18.67 9.79 -16.42
N ASN A 358 -19.54 10.80 -16.49
CA ASN A 358 -19.43 11.84 -17.52
C ASN A 358 -18.15 12.68 -17.34
N ASP A 359 -17.70 12.91 -16.10
CA ASP A 359 -16.45 13.62 -15.83
C ASP A 359 -15.25 12.83 -16.36
N ALA A 360 -15.21 11.51 -16.12
CA ALA A 360 -14.19 10.63 -16.67
C ALA A 360 -14.21 10.63 -18.20
N LYS A 361 -15.39 10.62 -18.82
CA LYS A 361 -15.52 10.74 -20.29
C LYS A 361 -14.93 12.06 -20.80
N ASN A 362 -15.23 13.18 -20.14
CA ASN A 362 -14.69 14.49 -20.52
C ASN A 362 -13.16 14.54 -20.40
N GLU A 363 -12.60 13.95 -19.35
CA GLU A 363 -11.16 13.83 -19.17
C GLU A 363 -10.52 12.97 -20.28
N GLN A 364 -11.12 11.82 -20.60
CA GLN A 364 -10.66 10.96 -21.68
C GLN A 364 -10.69 11.68 -23.04
N ILE A 365 -11.74 12.46 -23.33
CA ILE A 365 -11.81 13.28 -24.55
C ILE A 365 -10.64 14.28 -24.61
N ALA A 366 -10.36 15.00 -23.53
CA ALA A 366 -9.25 15.95 -23.48
C ALA A 366 -7.89 15.25 -23.73
N LYS A 367 -7.69 14.07 -23.14
CA LYS A 367 -6.48 13.27 -23.33
C LYS A 367 -6.33 12.75 -24.75
N LEU A 368 -7.40 12.30 -25.41
CA LEU A 368 -7.36 11.89 -26.81
C LEU A 368 -7.05 13.06 -27.75
N ILE A 369 -7.57 14.25 -27.46
CA ILE A 369 -7.20 15.47 -28.19
C ILE A 369 -5.71 15.79 -28.00
N LEU A 370 -5.14 15.60 -26.80
CA LEU A 370 -3.70 15.76 -26.57
C LEU A 370 -2.86 14.72 -27.31
N LEU A 371 -3.35 13.48 -27.42
CA LEU A 371 -2.67 12.40 -28.12
C LEU A 371 -2.62 12.64 -29.64
N PHE A 372 -3.78 12.92 -30.25
CA PHE A 372 -3.94 12.95 -31.72
C PHE A 372 -3.96 14.35 -32.33
N GLY A 373 -4.25 15.38 -31.54
CA GLY A 373 -4.64 16.70 -32.03
C GLY A 373 -6.13 16.75 -32.39
N LYS A 374 -6.71 17.96 -32.33
CA LYS A 374 -8.15 18.21 -32.52
C LYS A 374 -8.67 17.63 -33.85
N ASP A 375 -8.08 18.04 -34.97
CA ASP A 375 -8.59 17.69 -36.30
C ASP A 375 -8.56 16.17 -36.54
N LYS A 376 -7.50 15.50 -36.07
CA LYS A 376 -7.37 14.05 -36.23
C LYS A 376 -8.35 13.29 -35.34
N PHE A 377 -8.59 13.76 -34.13
CA PHE A 377 -9.59 13.17 -33.25
C PHE A 377 -11.00 13.29 -33.81
N GLU A 378 -11.37 14.45 -34.39
CA GLU A 378 -12.66 14.64 -35.06
C GLU A 378 -12.83 13.70 -36.27
N GLU A 379 -11.77 13.49 -37.08
CA GLU A 379 -11.78 12.50 -38.16
C GLU A 379 -12.07 11.08 -37.64
N LEU A 380 -11.40 10.66 -36.57
CA LEU A 380 -11.59 9.32 -35.98
C LEU A 380 -13.00 9.11 -35.42
N LEU A 381 -13.66 10.15 -34.94
CA LEU A 381 -15.06 10.08 -34.50
C LEU A 381 -16.02 10.01 -35.69
N ASN A 382 -15.80 10.82 -36.72
CA ASN A 382 -16.64 10.85 -37.91
C ASN A 382 -16.56 9.54 -38.72
N ASP A 383 -15.41 8.90 -38.71
CA ASP A 383 -15.17 7.59 -39.34
C ASP A 383 -15.66 6.41 -38.47
N GLU A 384 -16.31 6.67 -37.32
CA GLU A 384 -16.75 5.65 -36.35
C GLU A 384 -15.61 4.73 -35.87
N LYS A 385 -14.36 5.21 -35.92
CA LYS A 385 -13.18 4.47 -35.44
C LYS A 385 -13.01 4.54 -33.93
N ILE A 386 -13.52 5.60 -33.31
CA ILE A 386 -13.57 5.74 -31.85
C ILE A 386 -15.02 5.92 -31.42
N GLU A 387 -15.44 5.11 -30.46
CA GLU A 387 -16.70 5.28 -29.78
C GLU A 387 -16.50 5.25 -28.26
N PHE A 388 -17.46 5.83 -27.54
CA PHE A 388 -17.46 5.85 -26.07
C PHE A 388 -18.64 5.06 -25.55
N GLN A 389 -18.36 4.12 -24.66
CA GLN A 389 -19.39 3.30 -24.02
C GLN A 389 -19.30 3.42 -22.49
N ARG A 390 -20.44 3.61 -21.83
CA ARG A 390 -20.47 3.57 -20.37
C ARG A 390 -20.21 2.15 -19.90
N LEU A 391 -19.24 1.97 -19.01
CA LEU A 391 -18.98 0.69 -18.37
C LEU A 391 -20.04 0.45 -17.29
N CYS A 392 -20.63 -0.74 -17.26
CA CYS A 392 -21.49 -1.16 -16.15
C CYS A 392 -20.72 -1.09 -14.83
N GLU A 393 -21.39 -0.75 -13.73
CA GLU A 393 -20.75 -0.72 -12.42
C GLU A 393 -20.31 -2.13 -11.99
N PHE A 394 -19.24 -2.18 -11.21
CA PHE A 394 -18.79 -3.43 -10.62
C PHE A 394 -19.72 -3.81 -9.47
N GLU A 395 -20.58 -4.80 -9.70
CA GLU A 395 -21.48 -5.36 -8.70
C GLU A 395 -20.94 -6.71 -8.20
N VAL A 396 -21.07 -6.97 -6.90
CA VAL A 396 -20.78 -8.27 -6.30
C VAL A 396 -22.09 -9.05 -6.12
N ASN A 397 -22.20 -10.23 -6.70
CA ASN A 397 -23.38 -11.10 -6.57
C ASN A 397 -23.46 -11.70 -5.16
N ASN A 398 -23.99 -10.96 -4.18
CA ASN A 398 -24.94 -11.37 -3.13
C ASN A 398 -25.01 -10.28 -2.03
N PRO A 399 -26.05 -9.43 -2.00
CA PRO A 399 -26.23 -8.49 -0.91
C PRO A 399 -26.58 -9.17 0.43
N LYS A 400 -26.95 -10.46 0.40
CA LYS A 400 -27.40 -11.20 1.59
C LYS A 400 -26.26 -11.72 2.48
N ASP A 401 -25.02 -11.76 1.96
CA ASP A 401 -23.81 -11.91 2.78
C ASP A 401 -23.17 -10.53 3.08
N THR A 402 -23.77 -9.46 2.56
CA THR A 402 -23.46 -8.06 2.88
C THR A 402 -24.62 -7.40 3.61
N GLU A 403 -25.31 -8.13 4.51
CA GLU A 403 -25.77 -7.48 5.75
C GLU A 403 -24.52 -7.10 6.55
N ILE A 404 -23.79 -6.12 6.03
CA ILE A 404 -23.16 -5.14 6.89
C ILE A 404 -24.39 -4.47 7.49
N GLU A 405 -24.76 -4.84 8.72
CA GLU A 405 -25.48 -3.89 9.56
C GLU A 405 -24.69 -2.58 9.41
N GLU A 406 -25.32 -1.58 8.82
CA GLU A 406 -24.83 -0.21 8.87
C GLU A 406 -24.77 0.16 10.35
N TYR A 407 -23.69 -0.25 11.02
CA TYR A 407 -23.19 0.46 12.16
C TYR A 407 -22.78 1.82 11.59
N LYS A 408 -23.72 2.77 11.70
CA LYS A 408 -23.38 4.18 11.74
C LYS A 408 -22.33 4.34 12.81
N LEU A 409 -21.08 4.33 12.38
CA LEU A 409 -19.93 4.83 13.13
C LEU A 409 -20.22 6.31 13.38
N TYR A 410 -20.80 6.60 14.54
CA TYR A 410 -20.75 7.94 15.10
C TYR A 410 -19.29 8.18 15.53
N GLU A 411 -18.82 9.42 15.46
CA GLU A 411 -17.44 9.89 15.70
C GLU A 411 -16.91 9.64 17.14
N GLU A 412 -17.38 8.61 17.84
CA GLU A 412 -17.01 8.30 19.23
C GLU A 412 -16.27 6.95 19.39
N ASP A 413 -16.01 6.20 18.32
CA ASP A 413 -15.29 4.91 18.39
C ASP A 413 -13.76 5.07 18.49
N TYR A 414 -13.30 5.69 19.60
CA TYR A 414 -12.19 5.06 20.33
C TYR A 414 -12.71 3.68 20.75
N PHE A 415 -11.90 2.62 20.65
CA PHE A 415 -12.30 1.29 21.14
C PHE A 415 -12.64 1.37 22.64
N GLU A 416 -13.91 1.61 22.99
CA GLU A 416 -14.46 1.21 24.28
C GLU A 416 -14.87 -0.25 24.12
N TYR A 417 -14.12 -1.11 24.78
CA TYR A 417 -14.44 -2.52 24.89
C TYR A 417 -15.81 -2.63 25.57
N LYS A 418 -16.79 -3.22 24.87
CA LYS A 418 -18.14 -3.39 25.41
C LYS A 418 -18.13 -4.51 26.44
N LEU A 419 -18.31 -4.13 27.70
CA LEU A 419 -18.44 -5.06 28.82
C LEU A 419 -19.52 -6.11 28.53
N GLN A 420 -19.16 -7.39 28.62
CA GLN A 420 -20.06 -8.53 28.50
C GLN A 420 -20.91 -8.72 29.77
N HIS A 421 -20.39 -8.27 30.90
CA HIS A 421 -21.03 -8.26 32.21
C HIS A 421 -21.28 -6.82 32.68
N ASP A 422 -22.23 -6.67 33.61
CA ASP A 422 -22.41 -5.39 34.30
C ASP A 422 -21.27 -5.21 35.31
N CYS A 423 -20.36 -4.27 35.05
CA CYS A 423 -19.16 -4.06 35.85
C CYS A 423 -19.14 -2.67 36.47
N ARG A 424 -18.86 -2.60 37.76
CA ARG A 424 -18.79 -1.35 38.53
C ARG A 424 -17.76 -1.45 39.65
N ILE A 425 -17.03 -0.35 39.86
CA ILE A 425 -16.12 -0.20 40.99
C ILE A 425 -16.98 -0.02 42.26
N ILE A 426 -16.77 -0.86 43.26
CA ILE A 426 -17.51 -0.83 44.53
C ILE A 426 -16.66 -0.34 45.71
N GLU A 427 -15.35 -0.46 45.62
CA GLU A 427 -14.38 0.07 46.56
C GLU A 427 -13.18 0.62 45.77
N GLU A 428 -12.69 1.81 46.14
CA GLU A 428 -11.56 2.46 45.47
C GLU A 428 -10.65 3.12 46.50
N ASP A 429 -9.36 2.85 46.37
CA ASP A 429 -8.25 3.56 47.00
C ASP A 429 -7.28 4.02 45.89
N ARG A 430 -6.28 4.83 46.23
CA ARG A 430 -5.43 5.55 45.28
C ARG A 430 -4.76 4.68 44.20
N PHE A 431 -4.48 3.41 44.52
CA PHE A 431 -3.75 2.48 43.65
C PHE A 431 -4.37 1.07 43.63
N SER A 432 -5.57 0.91 44.18
CA SER A 432 -6.23 -0.39 44.28
C SER A 432 -7.73 -0.25 44.52
N GLY A 433 -8.48 -1.32 44.32
CA GLY A 433 -9.91 -1.34 44.61
C GLY A 433 -10.56 -2.65 44.20
N THR A 434 -11.88 -2.67 44.26
CA THR A 434 -12.69 -3.87 44.02
C THR A 434 -13.73 -3.58 42.96
N ILE A 435 -13.75 -4.40 41.91
CA ILE A 435 -14.73 -4.33 40.82
C ILE A 435 -15.72 -5.49 41.01
N LEU A 436 -17.01 -5.16 41.08
CA LEU A 436 -18.09 -6.13 40.92
C LEU A 436 -18.37 -6.23 39.41
N CYS A 437 -18.19 -7.41 38.82
CA CYS A 437 -18.39 -7.65 37.39
C CYS A 437 -19.25 -8.91 37.21
N GLY A 438 -20.50 -8.72 36.80
CA GLY A 438 -21.53 -9.75 36.92
C GLY A 438 -21.81 -10.07 38.39
N ASN A 439 -21.54 -11.31 38.80
CA ASN A 439 -21.66 -11.76 40.20
C ASN A 439 -20.30 -11.93 40.91
N GLU A 440 -19.19 -11.63 40.22
CA GLU A 440 -17.84 -11.85 40.73
C GLU A 440 -17.26 -10.56 41.32
N LEU A 441 -16.52 -10.70 42.42
CA LEU A 441 -15.77 -9.63 43.06
C LEU A 441 -14.29 -9.81 42.77
N VAL A 442 -13.70 -8.87 42.03
CA VAL A 442 -12.30 -8.94 41.61
C VAL A 442 -11.54 -7.78 42.21
N ASN A 443 -10.48 -8.09 42.97
CA ASN A 443 -9.56 -7.08 43.47
C ASN A 443 -8.63 -6.64 42.34
N ILE A 444 -8.34 -5.35 42.27
CA ILE A 444 -7.43 -4.78 41.26
C ILE A 444 -6.42 -3.84 41.90
N GLY A 445 -5.17 -3.91 41.44
CA GLY A 445 -4.09 -2.99 41.80
C GLY A 445 -3.44 -2.37 40.57
N VAL A 446 -3.02 -1.10 40.66
CA VAL A 446 -2.38 -0.35 39.57
C VAL A 446 -1.15 0.40 40.08
N ARG A 447 0.00 0.29 39.41
CA ARG A 447 1.30 0.71 39.99
C ARG A 447 1.58 2.21 39.99
N GLU A 448 1.21 2.97 38.96
CA GLU A 448 1.29 4.45 38.96
C GLU A 448 0.57 5.08 37.74
N GLU A 449 -0.10 6.23 37.95
CA GLU A 449 -0.89 7.05 37.00
C GLU A 449 -2.21 6.47 36.44
N GLY A 450 -3.35 6.84 37.06
CA GLY A 450 -4.66 6.77 36.40
C GLY A 450 -5.90 6.78 37.29
N GLY A 451 -5.81 6.28 38.53
CA GLY A 451 -7.01 5.90 39.29
C GLY A 451 -7.70 4.69 38.66
N LEU A 452 -8.67 4.07 39.35
CA LEU A 452 -9.46 3.00 38.75
C LEU A 452 -10.51 3.60 37.81
N GLY A 453 -10.59 3.10 36.58
CA GLY A 453 -11.49 3.63 35.57
C GLY A 453 -12.11 2.56 34.69
N TYR A 454 -12.58 3.00 33.51
CA TYR A 454 -13.27 2.14 32.55
C TYR A 454 -12.34 1.04 32.02
N ALA A 455 -11.10 1.37 31.70
CA ALA A 455 -10.10 0.42 31.21
C ALA A 455 -9.88 -0.77 32.16
N GLU A 456 -9.89 -0.52 33.47
CA GLU A 456 -9.79 -1.57 34.48
C GLU A 456 -11.01 -2.49 34.51
N MET A 457 -12.21 -1.94 34.30
CA MET A 457 -13.44 -2.73 34.16
C MET A 457 -13.45 -3.55 32.86
N GLU A 458 -12.94 -3.01 31.76
CA GLU A 458 -12.77 -3.72 30.49
C GLU A 458 -11.86 -4.94 30.64
N ILE A 459 -10.72 -4.76 31.35
CA ILE A 459 -9.78 -5.84 31.63
C ILE A 459 -10.46 -6.94 32.47
N VAL A 460 -11.12 -6.57 33.58
CA VAL A 460 -11.81 -7.53 34.45
C VAL A 460 -12.88 -8.31 33.69
N ASP A 461 -13.72 -7.62 32.94
CA ASP A 461 -14.80 -8.24 32.16
C ASP A 461 -14.28 -9.22 31.11
N TYR A 462 -13.24 -8.81 30.37
CA TYR A 462 -12.61 -9.67 29.38
C TYR A 462 -12.05 -10.95 30.00
N PHE A 463 -11.41 -10.83 31.17
CA PHE A 463 -10.85 -11.97 31.87
C PHE A 463 -11.91 -12.94 32.36
N LEU A 464 -12.97 -12.43 32.97
CA LEU A 464 -14.08 -13.26 33.43
C LEU A 464 -14.70 -14.03 32.27
N TRP A 465 -14.97 -13.35 31.15
CA TRP A 465 -15.49 -14.00 29.95
C TRP A 465 -14.59 -15.12 29.42
N ARG A 466 -13.26 -14.91 29.38
CA ARG A 466 -12.31 -15.94 28.94
C ARG A 466 -12.20 -17.10 29.92
N ILE A 467 -12.28 -16.85 31.23
CA ILE A 467 -12.24 -17.89 32.25
C ILE A 467 -13.52 -18.71 32.27
N GLU A 468 -14.69 -18.11 32.03
CA GLU A 468 -15.94 -18.86 31.85
C GLU A 468 -15.83 -19.84 30.69
N PHE A 469 -15.30 -19.39 29.55
CA PHE A 469 -15.04 -20.26 28.41
C PHE A 469 -14.03 -21.37 28.76
N PHE A 470 -12.94 -21.02 29.45
CA PHE A 470 -11.93 -21.98 29.90
C PHE A 470 -12.54 -23.05 30.81
N ASN A 471 -13.33 -22.66 31.81
CA ASN A 471 -14.06 -23.56 32.72
C ASN A 471 -15.08 -24.45 32.00
N HIS A 472 -15.70 -23.97 30.93
CA HIS A 472 -16.61 -24.77 30.12
C HIS A 472 -15.88 -25.78 29.23
N SER A 473 -14.62 -25.51 28.86
CA SER A 473 -13.82 -26.33 27.95
C SER A 473 -12.87 -27.32 28.65
N GLY A 474 -12.61 -27.12 29.95
CA GLY A 474 -11.63 -27.86 30.74
C GLY A 474 -12.03 -29.30 31.10
N LYS A 475 -11.02 -30.19 31.22
CA LYS A 475 -11.14 -31.54 31.80
C LYS A 475 -10.52 -31.59 33.20
N TYR A 476 -10.95 -30.71 34.08
CA TYR A 476 -10.49 -30.67 35.47
C TYR A 476 -11.70 -30.54 36.42
N LYS A 477 -11.54 -30.96 37.69
CA LYS A 477 -12.65 -31.19 38.64
C LYS A 477 -13.08 -29.95 39.43
N GLY A 478 -12.27 -28.91 39.46
CA GLY A 478 -12.54 -27.64 40.13
C GLY A 478 -12.95 -26.53 39.17
N VAL A 479 -13.11 -25.32 39.70
CA VAL A 479 -13.46 -24.12 38.94
C VAL A 479 -12.33 -23.11 39.09
N VAL A 480 -11.90 -22.51 37.98
CA VAL A 480 -10.94 -21.42 37.97
C VAL A 480 -11.68 -20.11 38.19
N ALA A 481 -11.22 -19.29 39.13
CA ALA A 481 -11.75 -17.96 39.41
C ALA A 481 -10.61 -16.92 39.41
N VAL A 482 -10.93 -15.69 39.04
CA VAL A 482 -10.01 -14.55 39.20
C VAL A 482 -10.01 -14.12 40.66
N ASP A 483 -8.82 -13.98 41.26
CA ASP A 483 -8.68 -13.48 42.63
C ASP A 483 -8.27 -12.00 42.62
N GLU A 484 -7.21 -11.70 41.88
CA GLU A 484 -6.63 -10.36 41.80
C GLU A 484 -6.07 -10.11 40.40
N ILE A 485 -6.24 -8.87 39.91
CA ILE A 485 -5.60 -8.38 38.70
C ILE A 485 -4.64 -7.26 39.08
N PHE A 486 -3.41 -7.32 38.60
CA PHE A 486 -2.42 -6.29 38.81
C PHE A 486 -1.91 -5.72 37.48
N ASN A 487 -2.00 -4.40 37.33
CA ASN A 487 -1.55 -3.70 36.14
C ASN A 487 -0.30 -2.84 36.44
N ASP A 488 0.80 -3.12 35.75
CA ASP A 488 2.09 -2.45 35.99
C ASP A 488 2.10 -1.02 35.43
N ASP A 489 1.50 -0.80 34.24
CA ASP A 489 1.20 0.51 33.67
C ASP A 489 0.04 0.39 32.65
N ARG A 490 -0.66 1.50 32.33
CA ARG A 490 -1.85 1.48 31.43
C ARG A 490 -1.61 0.89 30.03
N TYR A 491 -0.36 0.70 29.62
CA TYR A 491 0.02 0.16 28.31
C TYR A 491 0.92 -1.09 28.42
N GLY A 492 1.09 -1.61 29.64
CA GLY A 492 2.03 -2.65 30.02
C GLY A 492 1.37 -4.01 30.12
N SER A 493 2.09 -4.95 30.71
CA SER A 493 1.56 -6.30 30.88
C SER A 493 0.65 -6.43 32.09
N VAL A 494 -0.50 -7.07 31.92
CA VAL A 494 -1.45 -7.33 33.02
C VAL A 494 -1.12 -8.68 33.66
N GLY A 495 -0.81 -8.67 34.94
CA GLY A 495 -0.65 -9.87 35.75
C GLY A 495 -1.98 -10.28 36.36
N VAL A 496 -2.30 -11.57 36.35
CA VAL A 496 -3.50 -12.10 37.03
C VAL A 496 -3.13 -13.18 38.05
N LYS A 497 -3.76 -13.09 39.23
CA LYS A 497 -3.79 -14.13 40.26
C LYS A 497 -5.08 -14.91 40.17
N ILE A 498 -4.92 -16.23 40.23
CA ILE A 498 -6.00 -17.18 39.99
C ILE A 498 -6.24 -18.02 41.25
N LYS A 499 -7.51 -18.28 41.54
CA LYS A 499 -7.95 -19.28 42.52
C LYS A 499 -8.52 -20.50 41.82
N TYR A 500 -8.08 -21.68 42.23
CA TYR A 500 -8.70 -22.94 41.85
C TYR A 500 -9.56 -23.45 42.99
N LEU A 501 -10.87 -23.37 42.80
CA LEU A 501 -11.88 -23.74 43.77
C LEU A 501 -12.23 -25.21 43.59
N LEU A 502 -11.87 -26.04 44.57
CA LEU A 502 -12.13 -27.47 44.54
C LEU A 502 -13.28 -27.82 45.49
N PRO A 503 -14.29 -28.59 45.05
CA PRO A 503 -15.37 -29.02 45.95
C PRO A 503 -14.83 -29.90 47.08
N LYS A 504 -15.36 -29.70 48.29
CA LYS A 504 -14.92 -30.43 49.49
C LYS A 504 -14.98 -31.94 49.31
N GLY A 505 -13.87 -32.62 49.59
CA GLY A 505 -13.76 -34.08 49.47
C GLY A 505 -13.46 -34.60 48.06
N VAL A 506 -13.23 -33.72 47.09
CA VAL A 506 -12.73 -34.08 45.75
C VAL A 506 -11.19 -34.02 45.76
N GLU A 507 -10.54 -35.07 45.27
CA GLU A 507 -9.08 -35.07 45.12
C GLU A 507 -8.65 -34.15 43.97
N GLN A 508 -7.63 -33.33 44.25
CA GLN A 508 -6.98 -32.43 43.29
C GLN A 508 -6.44 -33.23 42.09
N ASP A 509 -6.81 -32.80 40.90
CA ASP A 509 -6.55 -33.49 39.63
C ASP A 509 -5.63 -32.72 38.68
N ILE A 510 -5.23 -31.51 39.07
CA ILE A 510 -4.27 -30.66 38.35
C ILE A 510 -3.36 -29.93 39.35
N SER A 511 -2.06 -29.89 39.09
CA SER A 511 -1.12 -29.11 39.91
C SER A 511 -1.15 -27.61 39.56
N GLU A 512 -0.66 -26.76 40.47
CA GLU A 512 -0.51 -25.30 40.23
C GLU A 512 0.26 -25.00 38.94
N ALA A 513 1.38 -25.70 38.71
CA ALA A 513 2.24 -25.47 37.56
C ALA A 513 1.56 -25.86 36.23
N GLU A 514 0.81 -26.95 36.22
CA GLU A 514 0.07 -27.41 35.03
C GLU A 514 -1.10 -26.47 34.71
N LEU A 515 -1.85 -26.04 35.72
CA LEU A 515 -2.96 -25.09 35.53
C LEU A 515 -2.45 -23.75 35.00
N LYS A 516 -1.35 -23.25 35.57
CA LYS A 516 -0.70 -22.03 35.10
C LYS A 516 -0.29 -22.11 33.62
N GLN A 517 0.32 -23.22 33.21
CA GLN A 517 0.78 -23.40 31.83
C GLN A 517 -0.39 -23.43 30.81
N LEU A 518 -1.52 -24.02 31.19
CA LEU A 518 -2.73 -24.04 30.36
C LEU A 518 -3.31 -22.64 30.20
N LEU A 519 -3.45 -21.91 31.30
CA LEU A 519 -3.96 -20.53 31.29
C LEU A 519 -3.03 -19.57 30.54
N ASP A 520 -1.71 -19.66 30.72
CA ASP A 520 -0.74 -18.87 29.96
C ASP A 520 -0.85 -19.16 28.45
N THR A 521 -1.18 -20.39 28.05
CA THR A 521 -1.42 -20.74 26.64
C THR A 521 -2.72 -20.15 26.11
N GLU A 522 -3.78 -20.14 26.93
CA GLU A 522 -5.07 -19.53 26.58
C GLU A 522 -4.95 -18.00 26.40
N PHE A 523 -4.08 -17.36 27.18
CA PHE A 523 -3.88 -15.90 27.17
C PHE A 523 -2.77 -15.40 26.23
N LYS A 524 -2.05 -16.28 25.53
CA LYS A 524 -0.86 -15.99 24.69
C LYS A 524 -0.98 -14.86 23.66
N CYS A 525 -2.19 -14.51 23.24
CA CYS A 525 -2.42 -13.47 22.22
C CYS A 525 -2.47 -12.04 22.78
N ASN A 526 -2.43 -11.88 24.11
CA ASN A 526 -2.51 -10.59 24.80
C ASN A 526 -1.25 -10.36 25.66
N PRO A 527 -0.88 -9.11 26.01
CA PRO A 527 0.26 -8.82 26.90
C PRO A 527 -0.04 -9.21 28.36
N MET A 528 -0.54 -10.42 28.62
CA MET A 528 -1.06 -10.82 29.92
C MET A 528 -0.47 -12.16 30.34
N PHE A 529 -0.30 -12.35 31.65
CA PHE A 529 0.27 -13.58 32.19
C PHE A 529 -0.30 -13.90 33.57
N VAL A 530 -0.40 -15.18 33.89
CA VAL A 530 -0.73 -15.62 35.24
C VAL A 530 0.53 -15.54 36.10
N TYR A 531 0.52 -14.79 37.20
CA TYR A 531 1.69 -14.70 38.08
C TYR A 531 1.60 -15.62 39.30
N GLU A 532 0.39 -15.95 39.75
CA GLU A 532 0.15 -16.81 40.91
C GLU A 532 -1.14 -17.63 40.74
N VAL A 533 -1.10 -18.88 41.21
CA VAL A 533 -2.26 -19.79 41.29
C VAL A 533 -2.34 -20.29 42.72
N SER A 534 -3.52 -20.20 43.34
CA SER A 534 -3.77 -20.69 44.70
C SER A 534 -4.93 -21.67 44.72
N PHE A 535 -4.94 -22.58 45.69
CA PHE A 535 -5.97 -23.61 45.84
C PHE A 535 -6.84 -23.32 47.06
N GLU A 536 -8.16 -23.43 46.89
CA GLU A 536 -9.12 -23.22 47.97
C GLU A 536 -10.20 -24.31 47.94
N GLU A 537 -10.49 -24.91 49.10
CA GLU A 537 -11.60 -25.84 49.24
C GLU A 537 -12.91 -25.07 49.49
N LEU A 538 -13.94 -25.34 48.68
CA LEU A 538 -15.26 -24.73 48.85
C LEU A 538 -15.90 -25.24 50.16
N GLY A 539 -16.00 -24.36 51.17
CA GLY A 539 -16.78 -24.60 52.38
C GLY A 539 -18.29 -24.62 52.10
N ASN A 540 -19.08 -25.32 52.93
CA ASN A 540 -20.54 -25.34 52.81
C ASN A 540 -21.08 -23.90 53.00
N VAL A 541 -21.55 -23.28 51.91
CA VAL A 541 -22.41 -22.09 51.95
C VAL A 541 -23.86 -22.54 52.10
#